data_AF-R9IMG5-F1
#
_entry.id   AF-R9IMG5-F1
#
_cell.length_a   1.000
_cell.length_b   1.000
_cell.length_c   1.000
_cell.angle_alpha   90.00
_cell.angle_beta   90.00
_cell.angle_gamma   90.00
#
_symmetry.space_group_name_H-M   'P 1'
#
loop_
_entity.id
_entity.type
_entity.pdbx_description
1 polymer ?
#
loop_
_entity_poly.entity_id
_entity_poly.type
_entity_poly.pdbx_seq_one_letter_code
_entity_poly.pdbx_strand_id
1 'polypeptide(L)'
;MFYRLNLTNYNLNQQEKRNSKDSVFGDKCEALSTYDFWETAKVFSSADAKRMKDVEYCCSIFILANEGIVDQTNGKKINDYYDDYRDDFDKDGALEKKILKAMDIIEDIIDKTTIGFLSKKAQMYTLFCVIFQMFDKKKTFENFFEKVKIFVSVYSKFRNEFVINYDDPVMSSLYESIKKYKLASSEGINKGTNRTIRFEILYKLCNEESEEVFQALGKMTDDMRQRLDAKKDKKDELEMDDIIDKEEQS
;
A
#
# COMPACT_ATOMS: atom_id res chain seq x y z
N MET A 1 -39.62 -34.34 -9.80
CA MET A 1 -38.77 -34.02 -10.97
C MET A 1 -38.02 -32.74 -10.63
N PHE A 2 -36.75 -32.85 -10.26
CA PHE A 2 -35.92 -31.72 -9.83
C PHE A 2 -35.43 -30.95 -11.06
N TYR A 3 -35.98 -29.76 -11.29
CA TYR A 3 -35.43 -28.82 -12.26
C TYR A 3 -34.25 -28.09 -11.62
N ARG A 4 -33.03 -28.52 -11.97
CA ARG A 4 -31.82 -27.74 -11.77
C ARG A 4 -31.87 -26.51 -12.68
N LEU A 5 -31.57 -25.34 -12.13
CA LEU A 5 -30.67 -24.32 -12.70
C LEU A 5 -30.49 -23.23 -11.63
N ASN A 6 -29.43 -23.34 -10.81
CA ASN A 6 -28.84 -22.15 -10.20
C ASN A 6 -28.24 -21.36 -11.36
N LEU A 7 -29.04 -20.48 -11.96
CA LEU A 7 -28.54 -19.34 -12.72
C LEU A 7 -27.70 -18.53 -11.74
N THR A 8 -26.40 -18.74 -11.75
CA THR A 8 -25.47 -17.86 -11.04
C THR A 8 -25.70 -16.45 -11.57
N ASN A 9 -26.32 -15.58 -10.77
CA ASN A 9 -26.45 -14.16 -11.07
C ASN A 9 -25.06 -13.53 -11.16
N TYR A 10 -24.41 -13.65 -12.32
CA TYR A 10 -23.12 -13.03 -12.59
C TYR A 10 -23.34 -11.54 -12.87
N ASN A 11 -23.33 -10.74 -11.81
CA ASN A 11 -23.41 -9.30 -11.93
C ASN A 11 -22.00 -8.72 -12.16
N LEU A 12 -21.85 -7.99 -13.26
CA LEU A 12 -20.65 -7.21 -13.57
C LEU A 12 -20.39 -6.19 -12.45
N ASN A 13 -19.15 -6.13 -11.98
CA ASN A 13 -18.69 -5.07 -11.09
C ASN A 13 -18.53 -3.74 -11.85
N GLN A 14 -18.19 -2.67 -11.12
CA GLN A 14 -18.07 -1.34 -11.73
C GLN A 14 -17.01 -1.29 -12.82
N GLN A 15 -15.83 -1.87 -12.58
CA GLN A 15 -14.75 -1.88 -13.55
C GLN A 15 -15.07 -2.73 -14.77
N GLU A 16 -15.68 -3.90 -14.60
CA GLU A 16 -16.12 -4.74 -15.74
C GLU A 16 -17.13 -4.00 -16.63
N LYS A 17 -17.99 -3.14 -16.05
CA LYS A 17 -18.87 -2.26 -16.82
C LYS A 17 -18.10 -1.16 -17.54
N ARG A 18 -17.11 -0.53 -16.89
CA ARG A 18 -16.26 0.50 -17.53
C ARG A 18 -15.51 -0.08 -18.72
N ASN A 19 -15.01 -1.30 -18.61
CA ASN A 19 -14.28 -1.95 -19.71
C ASN A 19 -15.13 -2.23 -20.95
N SER A 20 -16.45 -2.26 -20.81
CA SER A 20 -17.34 -2.33 -21.97
C SER A 20 -17.47 -1.00 -22.73
N LYS A 21 -16.96 0.10 -22.16
CA LYS A 21 -16.88 1.40 -22.83
C LYS A 21 -15.56 1.50 -23.58
N ASP A 22 -15.66 1.93 -24.84
CA ASP A 22 -14.50 2.29 -25.65
C ASP A 22 -13.91 3.62 -25.15
N SER A 23 -12.67 3.59 -24.65
CA SER A 23 -11.98 4.72 -24.01
C SER A 23 -10.45 4.52 -24.05
N VAL A 24 -9.71 5.48 -24.61
CA VAL A 24 -8.24 5.50 -24.67
C VAL A 24 -7.61 5.43 -23.28
N PHE A 25 -8.22 6.09 -22.28
CA PHE A 25 -7.81 5.95 -20.89
C PHE A 25 -7.94 4.50 -20.39
N GLY A 26 -9.05 3.84 -20.71
CA GLY A 26 -9.30 2.45 -20.37
C GLY A 26 -8.23 1.52 -20.95
N ASP A 27 -7.93 1.65 -22.24
CA ASP A 27 -6.93 0.85 -22.95
C ASP A 27 -5.54 1.01 -22.32
N LYS A 28 -5.14 2.24 -21.98
CA LYS A 28 -3.87 2.51 -21.28
C LYS A 28 -3.83 1.87 -19.90
N CYS A 29 -4.94 1.89 -19.16
CA CYS A 29 -5.02 1.24 -17.85
C CYS A 29 -4.94 -0.29 -17.95
N GLU A 30 -5.57 -0.88 -18.97
CA GLU A 30 -5.46 -2.31 -19.25
C GLU A 30 -4.02 -2.68 -19.63
N ALA A 31 -3.39 -1.94 -20.54
CA ALA A 31 -1.99 -2.14 -20.91
C ALA A 31 -1.04 -2.01 -19.71
N LEU A 32 -1.24 -1.02 -18.84
CA LEU A 32 -0.42 -0.87 -17.63
C LEU A 32 -0.59 -2.06 -16.67
N SER A 33 -1.76 -2.68 -16.63
CA SER A 33 -2.03 -3.83 -15.75
C SER A 33 -1.29 -5.11 -16.16
N THR A 34 -0.79 -5.19 -17.40
CA THR A 34 -0.11 -6.38 -17.91
C THR A 34 1.40 -6.40 -17.64
N TYR A 35 1.97 -5.38 -17.00
CA TYR A 35 3.40 -5.33 -16.71
C TYR A 35 3.80 -6.32 -15.60
N ASP A 36 4.91 -7.05 -15.81
CA ASP A 36 5.46 -8.05 -14.88
C ASP A 36 5.78 -7.48 -13.48
N PHE A 37 6.00 -6.16 -13.40
CA PHE A 37 6.14 -5.42 -12.14
C PHE A 37 5.09 -5.83 -11.10
N TRP A 38 3.82 -5.96 -11.51
CA TRP A 38 2.73 -6.26 -10.58
C TRP A 38 2.81 -7.66 -9.99
N GLU A 39 3.30 -8.62 -10.76
CA GLU A 39 3.56 -9.99 -10.32
C GLU A 39 4.76 -10.02 -9.36
N THR A 40 5.85 -9.34 -9.73
CA THR A 40 7.05 -9.19 -8.90
C THR A 40 6.72 -8.56 -7.54
N ALA A 41 5.91 -7.51 -7.53
CA ALA A 41 5.45 -6.82 -6.33
C ALA A 41 4.30 -7.53 -5.60
N LYS A 42 3.71 -8.58 -6.20
CA LYS A 42 2.60 -9.39 -5.64
C LYS A 42 1.38 -8.56 -5.21
N VAL A 43 1.06 -7.51 -5.97
CA VAL A 43 -0.03 -6.57 -5.62
C VAL A 43 -1.42 -7.16 -5.90
N PHE A 44 -1.51 -8.01 -6.93
CA PHE A 44 -2.74 -8.63 -7.40
C PHE A 44 -2.69 -10.14 -7.29
N SER A 45 -3.82 -10.73 -6.91
CA SER A 45 -4.05 -12.16 -7.04
C SER A 45 -4.70 -12.49 -8.38
N SER A 46 -4.68 -13.75 -8.80
CA SER A 46 -5.41 -14.18 -10.01
C SER A 46 -6.92 -13.90 -9.93
N ALA A 47 -7.50 -13.86 -8.72
CA ALA A 47 -8.90 -13.49 -8.52
C ALA A 47 -9.15 -11.99 -8.70
N ASP A 48 -8.17 -11.14 -8.36
CA ASP A 48 -8.24 -9.71 -8.64
C ASP A 48 -8.23 -9.45 -10.15
N ALA A 49 -7.32 -10.09 -10.88
CA ALA A 49 -7.19 -9.96 -12.33
C ALA A 49 -8.46 -10.42 -13.08
N LYS A 50 -9.03 -11.58 -12.69
CA LYS A 50 -10.30 -12.07 -13.27
C LYS A 50 -11.48 -11.12 -13.07
N ARG A 51 -11.40 -10.19 -12.12
CA ARG A 51 -12.45 -9.20 -11.81
C ARG A 51 -12.01 -7.78 -12.19
N MET A 52 -10.95 -7.65 -12.98
CA MET A 52 -10.37 -6.39 -13.48
C MET A 52 -9.95 -5.41 -12.38
N LYS A 53 -9.67 -5.89 -11.18
CA LYS A 53 -9.28 -5.01 -10.05
C LYS A 53 -7.85 -4.47 -10.20
N ASP A 54 -7.03 -5.17 -10.97
CA ASP A 54 -5.72 -4.72 -11.46
C ASP A 54 -5.87 -3.53 -12.42
N VAL A 55 -6.77 -3.62 -13.40
CA VAL A 55 -7.09 -2.51 -14.30
C VAL A 55 -7.65 -1.31 -13.53
N GLU A 56 -8.60 -1.53 -12.62
CA GLU A 56 -9.15 -0.46 -11.77
C GLU A 56 -8.05 0.23 -10.94
N TYR A 57 -7.10 -0.53 -10.42
CA TYR A 57 -5.97 0.03 -9.69
C TYR A 57 -5.01 0.80 -10.60
N CYS A 58 -4.77 0.32 -11.82
CA CYS A 58 -4.00 1.05 -12.82
C CYS A 58 -4.68 2.37 -13.21
N CYS A 59 -6.02 2.42 -13.25
CA CYS A 59 -6.76 3.69 -13.35
C CYS A 59 -6.38 4.65 -12.22
N SER A 60 -6.34 4.17 -10.97
CA SER A 60 -5.90 4.98 -9.84
C SER A 60 -4.46 5.50 -9.97
N ILE A 61 -3.54 4.72 -10.54
CA ILE A 61 -2.15 5.14 -10.74
C ILE A 61 -2.03 6.20 -11.84
N PHE A 62 -2.73 6.06 -12.97
CA PHE A 62 -2.76 7.11 -13.99
C PHE A 62 -3.40 8.40 -13.49
N ILE A 63 -4.52 8.30 -12.75
CA ILE A 63 -5.16 9.46 -12.13
C ILE A 63 -4.20 10.15 -11.17
N LEU A 64 -3.45 9.37 -10.36
CA LEU A 64 -2.43 9.90 -9.46
C LEU A 64 -1.30 10.60 -10.22
N ALA A 65 -0.82 10.02 -11.34
CA ALA A 65 0.24 10.61 -12.14
C ALA A 65 -0.18 11.93 -12.80
N ASN A 66 -1.47 12.05 -13.17
CA ASN A 66 -2.03 13.21 -13.86
C ASN A 66 -2.46 14.33 -12.91
N GLU A 67 -3.16 14.02 -11.82
CA GLU A 67 -3.78 15.01 -10.92
C GLU A 67 -3.24 15.02 -9.50
N GLY A 68 -2.45 14.01 -9.11
CA GLY A 68 -2.05 13.83 -7.72
C GLY A 68 -3.10 13.09 -6.87
N ILE A 69 -3.05 13.32 -5.56
CA ILE A 69 -3.86 12.54 -4.61
C ILE A 69 -5.32 13.00 -4.66
N VAL A 70 -6.21 12.10 -5.07
CA VAL A 70 -7.65 12.32 -5.13
C VAL A 70 -8.43 11.28 -4.33
N ASP A 71 -9.66 11.64 -3.94
CA ASP A 71 -10.61 10.71 -3.32
C ASP A 71 -11.20 9.77 -4.39
N GLN A 72 -11.22 8.47 -4.08
CA GLN A 72 -11.77 7.44 -4.97
C GLN A 72 -12.68 6.46 -4.21
N THR A 73 -13.41 6.94 -3.20
CA THR A 73 -14.27 6.09 -2.37
C THR A 73 -15.49 5.53 -3.10
N ASN A 74 -16.00 6.22 -4.12
CA ASN A 74 -17.26 5.89 -4.78
C ASN A 74 -17.13 5.57 -6.28
N GLY A 75 -15.91 5.45 -6.80
CA GLY A 75 -15.64 5.14 -8.21
C GLY A 75 -16.00 6.27 -9.20
N LYS A 76 -16.59 7.39 -8.74
CA LYS A 76 -16.97 8.52 -9.59
C LYS A 76 -15.77 9.06 -10.35
N LYS A 77 -14.65 9.27 -9.66
CA LYS A 77 -13.44 9.83 -10.27
C LYS A 77 -12.90 8.99 -11.43
N ILE A 78 -13.00 7.65 -11.33
CA ILE A 78 -12.60 6.76 -12.43
C ILE A 78 -13.62 6.85 -13.57
N ASN A 79 -14.92 6.90 -13.27
CA ASN A 79 -15.94 7.07 -14.31
C ASN A 79 -15.74 8.38 -15.10
N ASP A 80 -15.48 9.48 -14.38
CA ASP A 80 -15.20 10.79 -14.98
C ASP A 80 -14.00 10.66 -15.93
N TYR A 81 -12.92 9.98 -15.54
CA TYR A 81 -11.77 9.75 -16.43
C TYR A 81 -12.10 8.94 -17.67
N TYR A 82 -12.90 7.88 -17.56
CA TYR A 82 -13.32 7.10 -18.71
C TYR A 82 -14.11 7.94 -19.73
N ASP A 83 -14.92 8.87 -19.24
CA ASP A 83 -15.78 9.72 -20.06
C ASP A 83 -15.01 10.95 -20.62
N ASP A 84 -14.22 11.63 -19.79
CA ASP A 84 -13.44 12.84 -20.15
C ASP A 84 -12.27 12.52 -21.08
N TYR A 85 -11.63 11.36 -20.88
CA TYR A 85 -10.46 10.92 -21.64
C TYR A 85 -10.78 9.74 -22.57
N ARG A 86 -12.02 9.75 -23.09
CA ARG A 86 -12.51 8.72 -24.01
C ARG A 86 -11.72 8.65 -25.31
N ASP A 87 -11.50 9.80 -25.95
CA ASP A 87 -10.91 9.85 -27.30
C ASP A 87 -9.41 10.22 -27.27
N ASP A 88 -8.94 10.79 -26.17
CA ASP A 88 -7.57 11.29 -26.05
C ASP A 88 -7.08 11.23 -24.60
N PHE A 89 -5.99 10.50 -24.37
CA PHE A 89 -5.28 10.46 -23.10
C PHE A 89 -3.80 10.17 -23.32
N ASP A 90 -2.92 10.97 -22.69
CA ASP A 90 -1.48 10.68 -22.61
C ASP A 90 -0.83 10.31 -23.96
N LYS A 91 -1.15 11.06 -25.02
CA LYS A 91 -0.71 10.80 -26.41
C LYS A 91 0.80 10.70 -26.58
N ASP A 92 1.58 11.48 -25.82
CA ASP A 92 3.04 11.47 -25.86
C ASP A 92 3.67 10.41 -24.92
N GLY A 93 2.83 9.71 -24.16
CA GLY A 93 3.21 8.71 -23.18
C GLY A 93 3.98 9.30 -21.99
N ALA A 94 3.87 10.60 -21.71
CA ALA A 94 4.60 11.23 -20.63
C ALA A 94 4.20 10.68 -19.25
N LEU A 95 2.91 10.46 -19.02
CA LEU A 95 2.40 9.88 -17.78
C LEU A 95 2.82 8.41 -17.64
N GLU A 96 2.64 7.63 -18.71
CA GLU A 96 3.10 6.24 -18.75
C GLU A 96 4.60 6.13 -18.43
N LYS A 97 5.45 6.92 -19.08
CA LYS A 97 6.90 6.96 -18.79
C LYS A 97 7.20 7.37 -17.35
N LYS A 98 6.43 8.30 -16.76
CA LYS A 98 6.57 8.68 -15.34
C LYS A 98 6.24 7.51 -14.42
N ILE A 99 5.19 6.75 -14.75
CA ILE A 99 4.77 5.55 -13.99
C ILE A 99 5.83 4.46 -14.10
N LEU A 100 6.30 4.13 -15.31
CA LEU A 100 7.30 3.08 -15.51
C LEU A 100 8.61 3.39 -14.79
N LYS A 101 9.09 4.63 -14.83
CA LYS A 101 10.25 5.05 -14.03
C LYS A 101 10.03 4.90 -12.52
N ALA A 102 8.81 5.11 -12.05
CA ALA A 102 8.51 4.87 -10.65
C ALA A 102 8.44 3.38 -10.31
N MET A 103 7.98 2.53 -11.24
CA MET A 103 8.04 1.07 -11.10
C MET A 103 9.48 0.60 -10.95
N ASP A 104 10.39 1.05 -11.82
CA ASP A 104 11.82 0.71 -11.75
C ASP A 104 12.41 1.03 -10.37
N ILE A 105 12.13 2.22 -9.83
CA ILE A 105 12.59 2.61 -8.49
C ILE A 105 11.97 1.76 -7.39
N ILE A 106 10.69 1.36 -7.53
CA ILE A 106 10.04 0.50 -6.54
C ILE A 106 10.60 -0.93 -6.60
N GLU A 107 10.98 -1.43 -7.77
CA GLU A 107 11.59 -2.76 -7.91
C GLU A 107 12.87 -2.88 -7.09
N ASP A 108 13.70 -1.84 -7.06
CA ASP A 108 14.90 -1.78 -6.19
C ASP A 108 14.56 -1.89 -4.70
N ILE A 109 13.31 -1.60 -4.31
CA ILE A 109 12.84 -1.70 -2.92
C ILE A 109 12.39 -3.13 -2.57
N ILE A 110 12.06 -3.94 -3.57
CA ILE A 110 11.44 -5.26 -3.36
C ILE A 110 12.47 -6.26 -2.84
N ASP A 111 12.30 -6.69 -1.59
CA ASP A 111 13.01 -7.83 -1.03
C ASP A 111 12.15 -8.59 -0.02
N LYS A 112 12.74 -9.62 0.61
CA LYS A 112 12.05 -10.46 1.59
C LYS A 112 11.51 -9.68 2.80
N THR A 113 12.12 -8.55 3.14
CA THR A 113 11.75 -7.71 4.30
C THR A 113 10.64 -6.72 3.93
N THR A 114 10.57 -6.26 2.68
CA THR A 114 9.63 -5.23 2.24
C THR A 114 8.39 -5.78 1.54
N ILE A 115 8.46 -6.96 0.91
CA ILE A 115 7.39 -7.50 0.06
C ILE A 115 6.02 -7.62 0.77
N GLY A 116 6.02 -7.94 2.07
CA GLY A 116 4.78 -8.02 2.87
C GLY A 116 4.05 -6.67 3.00
N PHE A 117 4.79 -5.57 2.95
CA PHE A 117 4.27 -4.21 2.91
C PHE A 117 3.89 -3.80 1.49
N LEU A 118 4.79 -4.00 0.52
CA LEU A 118 4.64 -3.56 -0.88
C LEU A 118 3.46 -4.21 -1.60
N SER A 119 3.22 -5.50 -1.34
CA SER A 119 2.07 -6.25 -1.89
C SER A 119 0.70 -5.68 -1.51
N LYS A 120 0.62 -4.75 -0.56
CA LYS A 120 -0.63 -4.09 -0.18
C LYS A 120 -0.89 -2.89 -1.09
N LYS A 121 -1.99 -2.93 -1.83
CA LYS A 121 -2.48 -1.87 -2.75
C LYS A 121 -2.38 -0.45 -2.17
N ALA A 122 -2.76 -0.23 -0.91
CA ALA A 122 -2.69 1.09 -0.27
C ALA A 122 -1.25 1.58 -0.05
N GLN A 123 -0.32 0.67 0.21
CA GLN A 123 1.09 0.97 0.44
C GLN A 123 1.82 1.21 -0.87
N MET A 124 1.59 0.35 -1.87
CA MET A 124 2.06 0.54 -3.23
C MET A 124 1.63 1.91 -3.79
N TYR A 125 0.36 2.29 -3.61
CA TYR A 125 -0.15 3.58 -4.07
C TYR A 125 0.58 4.73 -3.39
N THR A 126 0.85 4.60 -2.08
CA THR A 126 1.57 5.62 -1.32
C THR A 126 3.02 5.78 -1.80
N LEU A 127 3.69 4.70 -2.20
CA LEU A 127 5.03 4.79 -2.79
C LEU A 127 5.03 5.50 -4.14
N PHE A 128 4.05 5.23 -5.00
CA PHE A 128 3.87 6.03 -6.22
C PHE A 128 3.68 7.52 -5.89
N CYS A 129 2.89 7.88 -4.87
CA CYS A 129 2.74 9.28 -4.45
C CYS A 129 4.09 9.91 -4.05
N VAL A 130 4.88 9.19 -3.24
CA VAL A 130 6.17 9.67 -2.74
C VAL A 130 7.14 9.87 -3.90
N ILE A 131 7.27 8.88 -4.79
CA ILE A 131 8.20 8.90 -5.92
C ILE A 131 7.81 9.99 -6.93
N PHE A 132 6.52 10.13 -7.26
CA PHE A 132 6.06 11.20 -8.14
C PHE A 132 6.35 12.58 -7.55
N GLN A 133 6.13 12.77 -6.25
CA GLN A 133 6.49 14.02 -5.59
C GLN A 133 8.01 14.28 -5.62
N MET A 134 8.83 13.24 -5.50
CA MET A 134 10.29 13.36 -5.61
C MET A 134 10.71 13.73 -7.03
N PHE A 135 10.10 13.14 -8.07
CA PHE A 135 10.30 13.55 -9.46
C PHE A 135 9.93 15.02 -9.69
N ASP A 136 8.74 15.43 -9.25
CA ASP A 136 8.22 16.78 -9.47
C ASP A 136 9.08 17.84 -8.76
N LYS A 137 9.62 17.51 -7.59
CA LYS A 137 10.56 18.36 -6.83
C LYS A 137 12.03 18.15 -7.20
N LYS A 138 12.34 17.29 -8.19
CA LYS A 138 13.70 16.95 -8.63
C LYS A 138 14.62 16.54 -7.46
N LYS A 139 14.08 15.77 -6.52
CA LYS A 139 14.82 15.25 -5.35
C LYS A 139 15.66 14.04 -5.75
N THR A 140 16.77 13.83 -5.05
CA THR A 140 17.60 12.63 -5.19
C THR A 140 16.92 11.46 -4.46
N PHE A 141 17.19 10.23 -4.91
CA PHE A 141 16.78 9.00 -4.24
C PHE A 141 17.89 8.44 -3.35
N GLU A 142 18.81 9.29 -2.90
CA GLU A 142 19.92 8.89 -2.04
C GLU A 142 19.39 8.35 -0.70
N ASN A 143 19.86 7.17 -0.32
CA ASN A 143 19.40 6.42 0.86
C ASN A 143 17.88 6.17 0.91
N PHE A 144 17.15 6.36 -0.20
CA PHE A 144 15.70 6.22 -0.24
C PHE A 144 15.26 4.80 0.12
N PHE A 145 16.01 3.80 -0.34
CA PHE A 145 15.72 2.41 -0.07
C PHE A 145 15.87 2.06 1.42
N GLU A 146 16.97 2.48 2.04
CA GLU A 146 17.26 2.31 3.46
C GLU A 146 16.17 2.99 4.31
N LYS A 147 15.76 4.18 3.89
CA LYS A 147 14.66 4.96 4.49
C LYS A 147 13.34 4.21 4.47
N VAL A 148 12.96 3.66 3.32
CA VAL A 148 11.73 2.87 3.20
C VAL A 148 11.84 1.59 4.01
N LYS A 149 12.99 0.90 3.98
CA LYS A 149 13.21 -0.34 4.74
C LYS A 149 13.08 -0.17 6.24
N ILE A 150 13.65 0.88 6.81
CA ILE A 150 13.57 1.10 8.26
C ILE A 150 12.13 1.46 8.65
N PHE A 151 11.42 2.25 7.83
CA PHE A 151 10.01 2.52 8.04
C PHE A 151 9.16 1.24 8.00
N VAL A 152 9.36 0.40 6.98
CA VAL A 152 8.65 -0.88 6.84
C VAL A 152 8.95 -1.82 8.02
N SER A 153 10.17 -1.77 8.55
CA SER A 153 10.56 -2.56 9.72
C SER A 153 9.80 -2.17 10.98
N VAL A 154 9.59 -0.89 11.23
CA VAL A 154 8.73 -0.40 12.33
C VAL A 154 7.27 -0.72 12.03
N TYR A 155 6.79 -0.38 10.82
CA TYR A 155 5.40 -0.57 10.42
C TYR A 155 4.96 -2.04 10.55
N SER A 156 5.78 -2.99 10.10
CA SER A 156 5.44 -4.42 10.15
C SER A 156 5.32 -4.97 11.58
N LYS A 157 6.09 -4.41 12.52
CA LYS A 157 6.08 -4.82 13.93
C LYS A 157 5.03 -4.10 14.76
N PHE A 158 4.63 -2.89 14.39
CA PHE A 158 3.62 -2.12 15.11
C PHE A 158 2.32 -2.91 15.32
N ARG A 159 1.74 -2.83 16.52
CA ARG A 159 0.43 -3.35 16.90
C ARG A 159 -0.34 -2.26 17.65
N ASN A 160 -1.66 -2.20 17.44
CA ASN A 160 -2.49 -1.17 18.07
C ASN A 160 -2.49 -1.25 19.61
N GLU A 161 -2.27 -2.45 20.18
CA GLU A 161 -2.17 -2.65 21.63
C GLU A 161 -0.86 -2.18 22.25
N PHE A 162 0.15 -1.85 21.45
CA PHE A 162 1.39 -1.30 21.98
C PHE A 162 1.09 0.11 22.48
N VAL A 163 1.23 0.31 23.79
CA VAL A 163 1.15 1.63 24.42
C VAL A 163 2.55 1.93 24.93
N ILE A 164 3.33 2.62 24.09
CA ILE A 164 4.70 3.02 24.40
C ILE A 164 4.71 4.54 24.55
N ASN A 165 5.22 5.02 25.68
CA ASN A 165 5.44 6.44 25.93
C ASN A 165 6.94 6.69 25.80
N TYR A 166 7.31 7.59 24.90
CA TYR A 166 8.69 8.04 24.74
C TYR A 166 8.83 9.42 25.35
N ASP A 167 9.81 9.61 26.24
CA ASP A 167 10.16 10.92 26.79
C ASP A 167 10.89 11.78 25.74
N ASP A 168 11.59 11.14 24.81
CA ASP A 168 12.26 11.82 23.70
C ASP A 168 11.22 12.41 22.71
N PRO A 169 11.27 13.73 22.42
CA PRO A 169 10.29 14.37 21.55
C PRO A 169 10.27 13.83 20.12
N VAL A 170 11.42 13.42 19.59
CA VAL A 170 11.54 12.89 18.22
C VAL A 170 10.89 11.51 18.14
N MET A 171 11.24 10.60 19.06
CA MET A 171 10.62 9.27 19.14
C MET A 171 9.11 9.36 19.40
N SER A 172 8.67 10.26 20.29
CA SER A 172 7.25 10.47 20.57
C SER A 172 6.47 10.93 19.33
N SER A 173 7.02 11.91 18.60
CA SER A 173 6.42 12.41 17.35
C SER A 173 6.39 11.33 16.25
N LEU A 174 7.47 10.55 16.11
CA LEU A 174 7.54 9.45 15.16
C LEU A 174 6.53 8.35 15.50
N TYR A 175 6.38 8.03 16.78
CA TYR A 175 5.45 6.99 17.22
C TYR A 175 4.00 7.34 16.86
N GLU A 176 3.60 8.58 17.12
CA GLU A 176 2.29 9.09 16.73
C GLU A 176 2.12 9.14 15.20
N SER A 177 3.19 9.43 14.45
CA SER A 177 3.17 9.36 12.99
C SER A 177 2.94 7.92 12.49
N ILE A 178 3.65 6.92 13.03
CA ILE A 178 3.44 5.51 12.67
C ILE A 178 2.00 5.08 12.98
N LYS A 179 1.47 5.47 14.15
CA LYS A 179 0.09 5.17 14.56
C LYS A 179 -0.93 5.77 13.59
N LYS A 180 -0.79 7.04 13.22
CA LYS A 180 -1.64 7.71 12.22
C LYS A 180 -1.55 7.03 10.86
N TYR A 181 -0.34 6.69 10.41
CA TYR A 181 -0.13 5.98 9.16
C TYR A 181 -0.84 4.61 9.16
N LYS A 182 -0.75 3.86 10.27
CA LYS A 182 -1.41 2.56 10.43
C LYS A 182 -2.93 2.67 10.41
N LEU A 183 -3.49 3.65 11.09
CA LEU A 183 -4.93 3.90 11.08
C LEU A 183 -5.41 4.24 9.65
N ALA A 184 -4.74 5.18 8.99
CA ALA A 184 -5.04 5.57 7.61
C ALA A 184 -4.85 4.41 6.62
N SER A 185 -4.00 3.42 6.94
CA SER A 185 -3.79 2.21 6.14
C SER A 185 -4.85 1.12 6.35
N SER A 186 -5.66 1.23 7.41
CA SER A 186 -6.61 0.19 7.81
C SER A 186 -8.06 0.62 7.54
N GLU A 187 -8.36 1.92 7.63
CA GLU A 187 -9.70 2.45 7.46
C GLU A 187 -9.79 3.37 6.25
N GLY A 188 -10.91 3.30 5.51
CA GLY A 188 -11.21 4.23 4.42
C GLY A 188 -10.03 4.45 3.46
N ILE A 189 -9.36 3.38 3.03
CA ILE A 189 -8.04 3.46 2.37
C ILE A 189 -8.02 4.29 1.09
N ASN A 190 -9.17 4.46 0.44
CA ASN A 190 -9.35 5.24 -0.78
C ASN A 190 -9.86 6.68 -0.53
N LYS A 191 -10.09 7.06 0.74
CA LYS A 191 -10.40 8.45 1.11
C LYS A 191 -9.19 9.34 0.81
N GLY A 192 -9.45 10.50 0.22
CA GLY A 192 -8.41 11.48 -0.10
C GLY A 192 -7.55 11.81 1.13
N THR A 193 -8.20 12.14 2.26
CA THR A 193 -7.54 12.45 3.53
C THR A 193 -6.59 11.33 4.00
N ASN A 194 -7.01 10.06 3.92
CA ASN A 194 -6.18 8.95 4.39
C ASN A 194 -5.01 8.66 3.44
N ARG A 195 -5.21 8.87 2.12
CA ARG A 195 -4.11 8.83 1.14
C ARG A 195 -3.09 9.94 1.41
N THR A 196 -3.55 11.16 1.69
CA THR A 196 -2.70 12.30 2.03
C THR A 196 -1.91 12.05 3.31
N ILE A 197 -2.54 11.55 4.38
CA ILE A 197 -1.85 11.20 5.64
C ILE A 197 -0.71 10.22 5.39
N ARG A 198 -0.98 9.12 4.65
CA ARG A 198 0.05 8.13 4.33
C ARG A 198 1.19 8.76 3.52
N PHE A 199 0.85 9.52 2.49
CA PHE A 199 1.83 10.23 1.66
C PHE A 199 2.70 11.18 2.48
N GLU A 200 2.12 12.09 3.26
CA GLU A 200 2.85 13.11 4.00
C GLU A 200 3.84 12.49 4.98
N ILE A 201 3.41 11.47 5.73
CA ILE A 201 4.25 10.79 6.71
C ILE A 201 5.42 10.08 6.01
N LEU A 202 5.14 9.28 4.98
CA LEU A 202 6.20 8.53 4.30
C LEU A 202 7.14 9.45 3.53
N TYR A 203 6.60 10.48 2.86
CA TYR A 203 7.38 11.48 2.14
C TYR A 203 8.30 12.25 3.08
N LYS A 204 7.78 12.69 4.24
CA LYS A 204 8.58 13.37 5.27
C LYS A 204 9.75 12.50 5.72
N LEU A 205 9.51 11.24 6.05
CA LEU A 205 10.55 10.30 6.47
C LEU A 205 11.59 10.02 5.38
N CYS A 206 11.17 9.94 4.12
CA CYS A 206 12.07 9.68 3.00
C CYS A 206 12.89 10.93 2.62
N ASN A 207 12.33 12.13 2.79
CA ASN A 207 12.94 13.38 2.35
C ASN A 207 13.72 14.12 3.46
N GLU A 208 13.42 13.92 4.74
CA GLU A 208 14.17 14.55 5.83
C GLU A 208 15.50 13.82 6.08
N GLU A 209 16.58 14.59 6.21
CA GLU A 209 17.98 14.16 6.26
C GLU A 209 18.51 14.06 7.70
N SER A 210 17.66 13.80 8.71
CA SER A 210 18.16 13.68 10.08
C SER A 210 18.53 12.24 10.40
N GLU A 211 19.83 11.99 10.57
CA GLU A 211 20.40 10.78 11.17
C GLU A 211 19.67 10.39 12.48
N GLU A 212 19.23 11.40 13.23
CA GLU A 212 18.42 11.25 14.45
C GLU A 212 17.10 10.48 14.21
N VAL A 213 16.41 10.72 13.08
CA VAL A 213 15.17 10.01 12.74
C VAL A 213 15.45 8.55 12.39
N PHE A 214 16.57 8.25 11.71
CA PHE A 214 16.98 6.87 11.44
C PHE A 214 17.26 6.11 12.72
N GLN A 215 18.03 6.70 13.62
CA GLN A 215 18.34 6.10 14.92
C GLN A 215 17.08 5.90 15.76
N ALA A 216 16.16 6.87 15.75
CA ALA A 216 14.88 6.77 16.44
C ALA A 216 13.99 5.65 15.89
N LEU A 217 13.89 5.49 14.55
CA LEU A 217 13.15 4.39 13.93
C LEU A 217 13.81 3.03 14.19
N GLY A 218 15.14 2.98 14.25
CA GLY A 218 15.90 1.78 14.64
C GLY A 218 15.54 1.34 16.06
N LYS A 219 15.70 2.24 17.04
CA LYS A 219 15.32 1.98 18.44
C LYS A 219 13.86 1.55 18.57
N MET A 220 12.96 2.26 17.91
CA MET A 220 11.53 1.92 17.91
C MET A 220 11.27 0.54 17.32
N THR A 221 12.00 0.12 16.28
CA THR A 221 11.89 -1.23 15.72
C THR A 221 12.23 -2.28 16.77
N ASP A 222 13.30 -2.06 17.52
CA ASP A 222 13.75 -2.97 18.58
C ASP A 222 12.77 -3.03 19.74
N ASP A 223 12.23 -1.89 20.17
CA ASP A 223 11.20 -1.81 21.21
C ASP A 223 9.95 -2.61 20.81
N MET A 224 9.48 -2.46 19.55
CA MET A 224 8.34 -3.22 19.03
C MET A 224 8.64 -4.72 18.94
N ARG A 225 9.89 -5.09 18.61
CA ARG A 225 10.32 -6.48 18.54
C ARG A 225 10.29 -7.14 19.91
N GLN A 226 10.87 -6.50 20.92
CA GLN A 226 10.87 -7.01 22.29
C GLN A 226 9.45 -7.25 22.81
N ARG A 227 8.50 -6.36 22.48
CA ARG A 227 7.09 -6.52 22.84
C ARG A 227 6.43 -7.71 22.15
N LEU A 228 6.79 -8.00 20.89
CA LEU A 228 6.30 -9.16 20.16
C LEU A 228 6.85 -10.46 20.74
N ASP A 229 8.15 -10.49 21.02
CA ASP A 229 8.83 -11.67 21.57
C ASP A 229 8.26 -12.02 22.97
N ALA A 230 8.13 -11.02 23.85
CA ALA A 230 7.51 -11.21 25.17
C ALA A 230 6.05 -11.69 25.12
N LYS A 231 5.31 -11.37 24.04
CA LYS A 231 3.94 -11.87 23.85
C LYS A 231 3.93 -13.32 23.36
N LYS A 232 4.91 -13.70 22.53
CA LYS A 232 5.05 -15.06 22.05
C LYS A 232 5.42 -15.99 23.20
N ASP A 233 6.39 -15.60 24.03
CA ASP A 233 6.82 -16.39 25.19
C ASP A 233 5.64 -16.65 26.15
N LYS A 234 4.83 -15.61 26.45
CA LYS A 234 3.60 -15.78 27.26
C LYS A 234 2.57 -16.71 26.64
N LYS A 235 2.45 -16.73 25.32
CA LYS A 235 1.51 -17.63 24.63
C LYS A 235 2.00 -19.08 24.72
N ASP A 236 3.30 -19.28 24.52
CA ASP A 236 3.93 -20.59 24.59
C ASP A 236 3.90 -21.14 26.03
N GLU A 237 4.06 -20.30 27.06
CA GLU A 237 3.86 -20.65 28.49
C GLU A 237 2.43 -21.11 28.78
N LEU A 238 1.41 -20.34 28.37
CA LEU A 238 0.00 -20.70 28.57
C LEU A 238 -0.38 -22.00 27.86
N GLU A 239 0.15 -22.24 26.65
CA GLU A 239 -0.08 -23.49 25.92
C GLU A 239 0.58 -24.71 26.59
N MET A 240 1.69 -24.51 27.32
CA MET A 240 2.36 -25.58 28.07
C MET A 240 1.63 -25.90 29.38
N ASP A 241 1.15 -24.89 30.11
CA ASP A 241 0.35 -25.07 31.34
C ASP A 241 -0.96 -25.84 31.04
N ASP A 242 -1.64 -25.52 29.93
CA ASP A 242 -2.85 -26.22 29.47
C ASP A 242 -2.62 -27.71 29.09
N ILE A 243 -1.37 -28.11 28.81
CA ILE A 243 -1.00 -29.51 28.53
C ILE A 243 -0.76 -30.26 29.84
N ILE A 244 -0.07 -29.64 30.80
CA ILE A 244 0.23 -30.24 32.11
C ILE A 244 -1.07 -30.51 32.89
N ASP A 245 -2.01 -29.55 32.91
CA ASP A 245 -3.30 -29.70 33.57
C ASP A 245 -4.17 -30.85 32.99
N LYS A 246 -3.93 -31.25 31.73
CA LYS A 246 -4.61 -32.39 31.09
C LYS A 246 -3.95 -33.73 31.40
N GLU A 247 -2.65 -33.75 31.68
CA GLU A 247 -1.93 -34.98 32.06
C GLU A 247 -2.15 -35.35 33.54
N GLU A 248 -2.42 -34.37 34.42
CA GLU A 248 -2.73 -34.64 35.83
C GLU A 248 -4.18 -35.14 36.09
N GLN A 249 -5.03 -35.19 35.06
CA GLN A 249 -6.42 -35.68 35.15
C GLN A 249 -6.64 -37.08 34.56
N SER A 250 -5.58 -37.85 34.23
CA SER A 250 -5.69 -39.23 33.72
C SER A 250 -5.36 -40.29 34.77
#